data_AF-A0A7V5NWQ7-F1
#
_entry.id   AF-A0A7V5NWQ7-F1
#
_cell.length_a   1.000
_cell.length_b   1.000
_cell.length_c   1.000
_cell.angle_alpha   90.00
_cell.angle_beta   90.00
_cell.angle_gamma   90.00
#
_symmetry.space_group_name_H-M   'P 1'
#
loop_
_entity.id
_entity.type
_entity.pdbx_description
1 polymer ?
#
loop_
_entity_poly.entity_id
_entity_poly.type
_entity_poly.pdbx_seq_one_letter_code
_entity_poly.pdbx_strand_id
1 'polypeptide(L)'
;FAGLADKHDGLVHSPPVRQIAIAMNEPLGVVGAVAPQAAPLLGFVSLLAPNMAAGNRLVIVPSDIAPLMATDFYQVLETSDVPAGAVNIVTGLHAELTPTLAEHMEVDAIWYFGRAGLVETVEAASIHNLKQVWSHNERAFDWHKIRPRLFMDKATQIKNIWVPYGA
;
A
#
# COMPACT_ATOMS: atom_id res chain seq x y z
N PHE A 1 8.49 9.61 3.99
CA PHE A 1 8.41 8.15 4.28
C PHE A 1 9.75 7.53 4.60
N ALA A 2 10.86 7.87 3.91
CA ALA A 2 12.19 7.37 4.26
C ALA A 2 12.52 7.47 5.77
N GLY A 3 12.29 8.63 6.40
CA GLY A 3 12.54 8.80 7.84
C GLY A 3 11.58 8.04 8.78
N LEU A 4 10.51 7.44 8.25
CA LEU A 4 9.58 6.57 9.00
C LEU A 4 9.88 5.08 8.84
N ALA A 5 10.73 4.69 7.87
CA ALA A 5 11.00 3.29 7.57
C ALA A 5 11.61 2.52 8.77
N ASP A 6 12.33 3.22 9.64
CA ASP A 6 12.97 2.71 10.86
C ASP A 6 12.33 3.26 12.15
N LYS A 7 11.21 3.99 12.06
CA LYS A 7 10.58 4.73 13.18
C LYS A 7 9.07 4.51 13.29
N HIS A 8 8.57 3.42 12.72
CA HIS A 8 7.18 2.99 12.88
C HIS A 8 7.11 1.88 13.93
N ASP A 9 7.34 2.27 15.18
CA ASP A 9 7.46 1.35 16.31
C ASP A 9 6.13 0.64 16.63
N GLY A 10 6.27 -0.60 17.10
CA GLY A 10 5.17 -1.35 17.69
C GLY A 10 4.81 -0.88 19.09
N LEU A 11 3.82 -1.53 19.70
CA LEU A 11 3.37 -1.24 21.06
C LEU A 11 3.61 -2.43 21.99
N VAL A 12 3.80 -2.16 23.27
CA VAL A 12 3.83 -3.19 24.32
C VAL A 12 2.60 -3.04 25.19
N HIS A 13 1.83 -4.12 25.32
CA HIS A 13 0.65 -4.19 26.17
C HIS A 13 0.92 -5.06 27.40
N SER A 14 0.34 -4.66 28.54
CA SER A 14 0.42 -5.36 29.82
C SER A 14 -0.93 -6.02 30.16
N PRO A 15 -1.20 -7.23 29.65
CA PRO A 15 -2.41 -7.99 29.97
C PRO A 15 -2.41 -8.49 31.43
N PRO A 16 -3.57 -8.88 31.99
CA PRO A 16 -3.69 -9.37 33.38
C PRO A 16 -3.23 -10.85 33.51
N VAL A 17 -2.10 -11.19 32.88
CA VAL A 17 -1.42 -12.50 32.94
C VAL A 17 0.09 -12.25 33.05
N ARG A 18 0.88 -13.24 33.46
CA ARG A 18 2.35 -13.11 33.63
C ARG A 18 3.11 -13.13 32.29
N GLN A 19 2.69 -12.29 31.36
CA GLN A 19 3.18 -12.15 30.00
C GLN A 19 3.04 -10.69 29.57
N ILE A 20 3.80 -10.27 28.56
CA ILE A 20 3.52 -9.05 27.79
C ILE A 20 3.09 -9.45 26.38
N ALA A 21 2.25 -8.61 25.76
CA ALA A 21 1.91 -8.74 24.36
C ALA A 21 2.61 -7.61 23.58
N ILE A 22 3.53 -7.99 22.70
CA ILE A 22 4.25 -7.07 21.82
C ILE A 22 3.49 -7.01 20.50
N ALA A 23 2.84 -5.88 20.23
CA ALA A 23 2.15 -5.59 18.99
C ALA A 23 3.17 -5.06 17.96
N MET A 24 3.77 -5.97 17.19
CA MET A 24 4.75 -5.61 16.16
C MET A 24 4.06 -5.23 14.85
N ASN A 25 4.57 -4.19 14.19
CA ASN A 25 4.17 -3.85 12.82
C ASN A 25 4.96 -4.74 11.84
N GLU A 26 4.25 -5.52 11.04
CA GLU A 26 4.82 -6.33 9.96
C GLU A 26 4.29 -5.84 8.60
N PRO A 27 5.05 -6.00 7.50
CA PRO A 27 4.56 -5.72 6.16
C PRO A 27 3.31 -6.56 5.84
N LEU A 28 2.47 -6.04 4.95
CA LEU A 28 1.35 -6.77 4.40
C LEU A 28 1.79 -7.90 3.47
N GLY A 29 2.87 -7.67 2.70
CA GLY A 29 3.37 -8.59 1.68
C GLY A 29 3.37 -7.95 0.29
N VAL A 30 2.58 -8.51 -0.63
CA VAL A 30 2.38 -7.99 -1.99
C VAL A 30 1.15 -7.08 -2.01
N VAL A 31 1.35 -5.82 -2.40
CA VAL A 31 0.30 -4.81 -2.49
C VAL A 31 0.06 -4.46 -3.96
N GLY A 32 -1.21 -4.56 -4.39
CA GLY A 32 -1.69 -3.97 -5.63
C GLY A 32 -2.11 -2.52 -5.38
N ALA A 33 -1.65 -1.57 -6.17
CA ALA A 33 -2.07 -0.17 -6.04
C ALA A 33 -2.55 0.38 -7.38
N VAL A 34 -3.64 1.15 -7.37
CA VAL A 34 -4.12 1.91 -8.52
C VAL A 34 -4.08 3.39 -8.15
N ALA A 35 -3.20 4.12 -8.82
CA ALA A 35 -2.94 5.53 -8.54
C ALA A 35 -4.09 6.42 -9.08
N PRO A 36 -4.32 7.58 -8.45
CA PRO A 36 -5.35 8.50 -8.90
C PRO A 36 -5.09 9.05 -10.30
N GLN A 37 -6.17 9.38 -11.00
CA GLN A 37 -6.06 10.18 -12.21
C GLN A 37 -5.60 11.62 -11.90
N ALA A 38 -5.99 12.14 -10.74
CA ALA A 38 -5.57 13.45 -10.23
C ALA A 38 -4.15 13.40 -9.63
N ALA A 39 -3.36 14.45 -9.85
CA ALA A 39 -1.97 14.56 -9.39
C ALA A 39 -1.11 13.31 -9.73
N PRO A 40 -0.93 12.98 -11.03
CA PRO A 40 -0.45 11.67 -11.48
C PRO A 40 0.85 11.19 -10.82
N LEU A 41 1.84 12.08 -10.66
CA LEU A 41 3.10 11.73 -10.00
C LEU A 41 2.99 11.74 -8.47
N LEU A 42 2.36 12.78 -7.89
CA LEU A 42 2.27 12.92 -6.44
C LEU A 42 1.44 11.79 -5.81
N GLY A 43 0.31 11.45 -6.41
CA GLY A 43 -0.52 10.33 -5.98
C GLY A 43 0.21 9.01 -6.09
N PHE A 44 0.85 8.76 -7.24
CA PHE A 44 1.69 7.57 -7.47
C PHE A 44 2.78 7.41 -6.40
N VAL A 45 3.59 8.45 -6.17
CA VAL A 45 4.68 8.41 -5.16
C VAL A 45 4.11 8.29 -3.74
N SER A 46 2.97 8.91 -3.46
CA SER A 46 2.33 8.85 -2.14
C SER A 46 1.80 7.46 -1.78
N LEU A 47 1.44 6.64 -2.77
CA LEU A 47 1.10 5.22 -2.56
C LEU A 47 2.36 4.35 -2.51
N LEU A 48 3.35 4.65 -3.35
CA LEU A 48 4.58 3.86 -3.47
C LEU A 48 5.49 3.96 -2.23
N ALA A 49 5.78 5.18 -1.79
CA ALA A 49 6.75 5.44 -0.74
C ALA A 49 6.43 4.79 0.63
N PRO A 50 5.19 4.80 1.16
CA PRO A 50 4.86 4.11 2.41
C PRO A 50 4.93 2.58 2.28
N ASN A 51 4.49 2.01 1.15
CA ASN A 51 4.57 0.58 0.92
C ASN A 51 6.02 0.09 0.91
N MET A 52 6.90 0.82 0.20
CA MET A 52 8.33 0.52 0.24
C MET A 52 8.93 0.70 1.64
N ALA A 53 8.57 1.78 2.35
CA ALA A 53 9.09 2.04 3.69
C ALA A 53 8.66 0.97 4.71
N ALA A 54 7.47 0.39 4.55
CA ALA A 54 6.98 -0.71 5.38
C ALA A 54 7.57 -2.09 5.00
N GLY A 55 8.23 -2.21 3.84
CA GLY A 55 8.81 -3.46 3.34
C GLY A 55 7.88 -4.29 2.44
N ASN A 56 6.81 -3.70 1.90
CA ASN A 56 5.93 -4.34 0.92
C ASN A 56 6.55 -4.37 -0.47
N ARG A 57 6.13 -5.34 -1.30
CA ARG A 57 6.37 -5.34 -2.75
C ARG A 57 5.14 -4.76 -3.42
N LEU A 58 5.34 -3.95 -4.44
CA LEU A 58 4.26 -3.17 -5.04
C LEU A 58 4.09 -3.50 -6.52
N VAL A 59 2.85 -3.79 -6.92
CA VAL A 59 2.41 -3.74 -8.32
C VAL A 59 1.49 -2.53 -8.44
N ILE A 60 1.95 -1.47 -9.09
CA ILE A 60 1.24 -0.20 -9.17
C ILE A 60 0.81 0.12 -10.60
N VAL A 61 -0.47 0.40 -10.77
CA VAL A 61 -1.05 0.93 -12.00
C VAL A 61 -1.12 2.45 -11.87
N PRO A 62 -0.35 3.22 -12.67
CA PRO A 62 -0.38 4.68 -12.62
C PRO A 62 -1.62 5.22 -13.33
N SER A 63 -1.83 6.54 -13.26
CA SER A 63 -2.91 7.25 -13.97
C SER A 63 -3.02 6.81 -15.45
N ASP A 64 -4.17 6.25 -15.82
CA ASP A 64 -4.47 5.81 -17.19
C ASP A 64 -4.63 6.98 -18.18
N ILE A 65 -4.91 8.19 -17.70
CA ILE A 65 -5.01 9.42 -18.53
C ILE A 65 -3.69 10.19 -18.64
N ALA A 66 -2.77 10.00 -17.70
CA ALA A 66 -1.48 10.70 -17.65
C ALA A 66 -0.33 9.77 -17.18
N PRO A 67 -0.06 8.67 -17.91
CA PRO A 67 0.88 7.63 -17.47
C PRO A 67 2.36 8.03 -17.62
N LEU A 68 2.66 9.00 -18.49
CA LEU A 68 4.05 9.34 -18.85
C LEU A 68 4.92 9.75 -17.66
N MET A 69 4.32 10.42 -16.67
CA MET A 69 5.05 10.80 -15.45
C MET A 69 5.53 9.57 -14.65
N ALA A 70 4.78 8.47 -14.70
CA ALA A 70 5.16 7.22 -14.05
C ALA A 70 6.19 6.43 -14.88
N THR A 71 6.13 6.52 -16.21
CA THR A 71 7.14 5.89 -17.08
C THR A 71 8.50 6.56 -16.96
N ASP A 72 8.54 7.89 -16.84
CA ASP A 72 9.80 8.61 -16.57
C ASP A 72 10.39 8.24 -15.20
N PHE A 73 9.53 7.87 -14.24
CA PHE A 73 9.95 7.43 -12.92
C PHE A 73 10.70 6.08 -12.94
N TYR A 74 10.63 5.32 -14.04
CA TYR A 74 11.41 4.08 -14.21
C TYR A 74 12.90 4.36 -14.06
N GLN A 75 13.38 5.44 -14.68
CA GLN A 75 14.77 5.85 -14.59
C GLN A 75 15.16 6.19 -13.15
N VAL A 76 14.26 6.82 -12.38
CA VAL A 76 14.51 7.13 -10.96
C VAL A 76 14.65 5.86 -10.14
N LEU A 77 13.78 4.86 -10.34
CA LEU A 77 13.86 3.58 -9.63
C LEU A 77 15.13 2.81 -10.00
N GLU A 78 15.47 2.76 -11.28
CA GLU A 78 16.66 2.07 -11.79
C GLU A 78 17.96 2.70 -11.26
N THR A 79 18.05 4.03 -11.28
CA THR A 79 19.22 4.76 -10.77
C THR A 79 19.32 4.80 -9.24
N SER A 80 18.26 4.39 -8.53
CA SER A 80 18.22 4.34 -7.05
C SER A 80 18.52 2.95 -6.49
N ASP A 81 18.97 2.00 -7.32
CA ASP A 81 19.28 0.62 -6.93
C ASP A 81 18.10 -0.10 -6.22
N VAL A 82 16.88 0.20 -6.65
CA VAL A 82 15.68 -0.45 -6.11
C VAL A 82 15.74 -1.94 -6.46
N PRO A 83 15.64 -2.86 -5.46
CA PRO A 83 15.72 -4.28 -5.73
C PRO A 83 14.68 -4.74 -6.76
N ALA A 84 15.08 -5.61 -7.67
CA ALA A 84 14.19 -6.15 -8.70
C ALA A 84 12.92 -6.76 -8.06
N GLY A 85 11.76 -6.41 -8.61
CA GLY A 85 10.47 -6.87 -8.11
C GLY A 85 9.93 -6.12 -6.88
N ALA A 86 10.70 -5.22 -6.25
CA ALA A 86 10.19 -4.40 -5.15
C ALA A 86 9.11 -3.40 -5.61
N VAL A 87 9.29 -2.83 -6.80
CA VAL A 87 8.31 -1.96 -7.46
C VAL A 87 8.14 -2.43 -8.90
N ASN A 88 6.89 -2.70 -9.28
CA ASN A 88 6.51 -3.09 -10.64
C ASN A 88 5.42 -2.13 -11.11
N ILE A 89 5.60 -1.53 -12.29
CA ILE A 89 4.68 -0.52 -12.81
C ILE A 89 4.02 -1.08 -14.07
N VAL A 90 2.69 -1.09 -14.09
CA VAL A 90 1.89 -1.61 -15.21
C VAL A 90 0.97 -0.51 -15.72
N THR A 91 1.25 0.03 -16.90
CA THR A 91 0.42 1.05 -17.54
C THR A 91 -0.71 0.42 -18.35
N GLY A 92 -1.92 0.96 -18.26
CA GLY A 92 -3.07 0.54 -19.04
C GLY A 92 -4.36 1.15 -18.51
N LEU A 93 -5.51 0.75 -19.06
CA LEU A 93 -6.80 1.25 -18.61
C LEU A 93 -7.13 0.72 -17.21
N HIS A 94 -7.52 1.60 -16.29
CA HIS A 94 -7.92 1.18 -14.94
C HIS A 94 -9.07 0.16 -14.98
N ALA A 95 -10.03 0.34 -15.90
CA ALA A 95 -11.17 -0.55 -16.05
C ALA A 95 -10.81 -1.99 -16.47
N GLU A 96 -9.66 -2.17 -17.13
CA GLU A 96 -9.20 -3.48 -17.59
C GLU A 96 -8.28 -4.15 -16.57
N LEU A 97 -7.37 -3.39 -15.96
CA LEU A 97 -6.34 -3.94 -15.07
C LEU A 97 -6.82 -4.15 -13.62
N THR A 98 -7.71 -3.28 -13.15
CA THR A 98 -8.12 -3.28 -11.73
C THR A 98 -8.84 -4.58 -11.32
N PRO A 99 -9.81 -5.12 -12.09
CA PRO A 99 -10.48 -6.37 -11.72
C PRO A 99 -9.49 -7.52 -11.56
N THR A 100 -8.59 -7.70 -12.54
CA THR A 100 -7.57 -8.77 -12.47
C THR A 100 -6.64 -8.61 -11.27
N LEU A 101 -6.19 -7.38 -10.99
CA LEU A 101 -5.35 -7.10 -9.82
C LEU A 101 -6.10 -7.38 -8.50
N ALA A 102 -7.38 -7.05 -8.44
CA ALA A 102 -8.23 -7.27 -7.27
C ALA A 102 -8.60 -8.74 -7.06
N GLU A 103 -8.76 -9.53 -8.12
CA GLU A 103 -9.06 -10.97 -8.05
C GLU A 103 -7.82 -11.82 -7.75
N HIS A 104 -6.61 -11.31 -8.02
CA HIS A 104 -5.38 -12.08 -7.91
C HIS A 104 -5.18 -12.65 -6.49
N MET A 105 -4.95 -13.97 -6.41
CA MET A 105 -4.88 -14.68 -5.13
C MET A 105 -3.60 -14.40 -4.35
N GLU A 106 -2.51 -14.06 -5.03
CA GLU A 106 -1.21 -13.74 -4.42
C GLU A 106 -1.01 -12.24 -4.14
N VAL A 107 -2.08 -11.44 -4.22
CA VAL A 107 -2.08 -10.05 -3.75
C VAL A 107 -2.69 -10.02 -2.36
N ASP A 108 -1.93 -9.53 -1.38
CA ASP A 108 -2.32 -9.53 0.04
C ASP A 108 -3.20 -8.32 0.41
N ALA A 109 -3.03 -7.21 -0.32
CA ALA A 109 -3.85 -6.01 -0.16
C ALA A 109 -3.97 -5.21 -1.45
N ILE A 110 -5.07 -4.47 -1.59
CA ILE A 110 -5.30 -3.55 -2.70
C ILE A 110 -5.57 -2.12 -2.21
N TRP A 111 -4.84 -1.17 -2.79
CA TRP A 111 -4.99 0.26 -2.55
C TRP A 111 -5.58 0.90 -3.80
N TYR A 112 -6.86 1.25 -3.76
CA TYR A 112 -7.58 1.78 -4.92
C TYR A 112 -7.89 3.27 -4.78
N PHE A 113 -7.17 4.08 -5.54
CA PHE A 113 -7.38 5.52 -5.62
C PHE A 113 -7.60 6.00 -7.06
N GLY A 114 -7.68 5.07 -8.01
CA GLY A 114 -7.90 5.36 -9.42
C GLY A 114 -9.34 5.72 -9.75
N ARG A 115 -9.65 5.63 -11.04
CA ARG A 115 -10.89 6.12 -11.68
C ARG A 115 -12.15 5.94 -10.80
N ALA A 116 -12.91 7.01 -10.61
CA ALA A 116 -14.20 6.93 -9.93
C ALA A 116 -15.15 5.90 -10.60
N GLY A 117 -15.89 5.14 -9.79
CA GLY A 117 -16.90 4.18 -10.26
C GLY A 117 -16.44 2.72 -10.36
N LEU A 118 -15.18 2.40 -10.03
CA LEU A 118 -14.70 1.01 -9.97
C LEU A 118 -14.47 0.50 -8.53
N VAL A 119 -14.71 1.33 -7.51
CA VAL A 119 -14.52 0.94 -6.10
C VAL A 119 -15.34 -0.30 -5.74
N GLU A 120 -16.62 -0.32 -6.11
CA GLU A 120 -17.50 -1.47 -5.85
C GLU A 120 -16.99 -2.73 -6.56
N THR A 121 -16.49 -2.61 -7.79
CA THR A 121 -15.87 -3.72 -8.54
C THR A 121 -14.63 -4.24 -7.81
N VAL A 122 -13.76 -3.36 -7.31
CA VAL A 122 -12.56 -3.74 -6.55
C VAL A 122 -12.92 -4.48 -5.28
N GLU A 123 -13.88 -3.96 -4.52
CA GLU A 123 -14.32 -4.53 -3.26
C GLU A 123 -14.97 -5.90 -3.48
N ALA A 124 -15.82 -6.04 -4.50
CA ALA A 124 -16.43 -7.31 -4.88
C ALA A 124 -15.39 -8.35 -5.32
N ALA A 125 -14.45 -7.97 -6.19
CA ALA A 125 -13.36 -8.83 -6.66
C ALA A 125 -12.42 -9.29 -5.54
N SER A 126 -12.24 -8.47 -4.50
CA SER A 126 -11.33 -8.76 -3.38
C SER A 126 -11.86 -9.85 -2.43
N ILE A 127 -13.14 -10.25 -2.56
CA ILE A 127 -13.78 -11.24 -1.69
C ILE A 127 -13.10 -12.62 -1.79
N HIS A 128 -12.53 -12.97 -2.95
CA HIS A 128 -12.00 -14.33 -3.21
C HIS A 128 -10.91 -14.80 -2.24
N ASN A 129 -10.04 -13.90 -1.76
CA ASN A 129 -9.04 -14.21 -0.72
C ASN A 129 -9.15 -13.30 0.52
N LEU A 130 -10.21 -12.49 0.61
CA LEU A 130 -10.43 -11.51 1.67
C LEU A 130 -9.23 -10.56 1.88
N LYS A 131 -8.49 -10.24 0.80
CA LYS A 131 -7.38 -9.27 0.84
C LYS A 131 -7.86 -7.93 1.40
N GLN A 132 -6.96 -7.23 2.08
CA GLN A 132 -7.29 -5.94 2.67
C GLN A 132 -7.53 -4.91 1.56
N VAL A 133 -8.68 -4.23 1.58
CA VAL A 133 -9.00 -3.17 0.63
C VAL A 133 -8.89 -1.81 1.30
N TRP A 134 -8.11 -0.91 0.71
CA TRP A 134 -8.15 0.51 1.04
C TRP A 134 -8.52 1.31 -0.21
N SER A 135 -9.79 1.65 -0.31
CA SER A 135 -10.37 2.38 -1.43
C SER A 135 -10.74 3.82 -1.03
N HIS A 136 -10.65 4.76 -1.96
CA HIS A 136 -11.20 6.11 -1.78
C HIS A 136 -11.79 6.62 -3.10
N ASN A 137 -12.86 7.39 -3.04
CA ASN A 137 -13.39 8.06 -4.22
C ASN A 137 -12.49 9.25 -4.60
N GLU A 138 -12.01 9.32 -5.84
CA GLU A 138 -11.01 10.30 -6.34
C GLU A 138 -11.30 11.76 -5.96
N ARG A 139 -12.57 12.16 -5.89
CA ARG A 139 -12.98 13.55 -5.55
C ARG A 139 -12.70 13.94 -4.09
N ALA A 140 -12.32 13.01 -3.22
CA ALA A 140 -12.32 13.20 -1.78
C ALA A 140 -10.93 13.10 -1.11
N PHE A 141 -9.84 13.04 -1.86
CA PHE A 141 -8.49 12.92 -1.29
C PHE A 141 -7.56 14.06 -1.73
N ASP A 142 -7.11 14.88 -0.78
CA ASP A 142 -6.14 15.95 -1.01
C ASP A 142 -4.71 15.40 -0.87
N TRP A 143 -4.07 15.14 -2.02
CA TRP A 143 -2.70 14.62 -2.10
C TRP A 143 -1.64 15.57 -1.56
N HIS A 144 -1.94 16.85 -1.38
CA HIS A 144 -1.01 17.79 -0.76
C HIS A 144 -1.06 17.75 0.78
N LYS A 145 -2.08 17.10 1.35
CA LYS A 145 -2.31 17.01 2.81
C LYS A 145 -2.39 15.56 3.29
N ILE A 146 -1.54 14.71 2.74
CA ILE A 146 -1.46 13.33 3.22
C ILE A 146 -1.05 13.29 4.69
N ARG A 147 -1.51 12.24 5.39
CA ARG A 147 -1.12 11.95 6.78
C ARG A 147 -0.15 10.77 6.76
N PRO A 148 1.18 10.96 6.81
CA PRO A 148 2.13 9.88 6.61
C PRO A 148 1.95 8.67 7.53
N ARG A 149 1.57 8.90 8.81
CA ARG A 149 1.29 7.81 9.75
C ARG A 149 0.12 6.93 9.32
N LEU A 150 -0.97 7.51 8.81
CA LEU A 150 -2.09 6.74 8.30
C LEU A 150 -1.67 5.80 7.17
N PHE A 151 -0.81 6.25 6.27
CA PHE A 151 -0.31 5.42 5.17
C PHE A 151 0.61 4.31 5.67
N MET A 152 1.45 4.58 6.67
CA MET A 152 2.24 3.53 7.32
C MET A 152 1.33 2.50 7.98
N ASP A 153 0.34 2.93 8.75
CA ASP A 153 -0.62 2.04 9.42
C ASP A 153 -1.38 1.18 8.40
N LYS A 154 -1.74 1.74 7.25
CA LYS A 154 -2.37 1.02 6.13
C LYS A 154 -1.43 0.09 5.37
N ALA A 155 -0.11 0.29 5.47
CA ALA A 155 0.91 -0.50 4.80
C ALA A 155 1.44 -1.64 5.68
N THR A 156 0.96 -1.73 6.92
CA THR A 156 1.40 -2.73 7.90
C THR A 156 0.22 -3.48 8.49
N GLN A 157 0.50 -4.65 9.04
CA GLN A 157 -0.41 -5.42 9.90
C GLN A 157 0.21 -5.60 11.28
N ILE A 158 -0.65 -5.79 12.28
CA ILE A 158 -0.19 -5.98 13.67
C ILE A 158 -0.12 -7.47 13.98
N LYS A 159 1.07 -7.93 14.36
CA LYS A 159 1.27 -9.26 14.93
C LYS A 159 1.55 -9.15 16.42
N ASN A 160 0.68 -9.76 17.21
CA ASN A 160 0.83 -9.82 18.65
C ASN A 160 1.69 -11.04 19.04
N ILE A 161 2.85 -10.76 19.63
CA ILE A 161 3.76 -11.78 20.14
C ILE A 161 3.66 -11.78 21.66
N TRP A 162 3.22 -12.92 22.22
CA TRP A 162 3.06 -13.09 23.65
C TRP A 162 4.30 -13.76 24.22
N VAL A 163 4.96 -13.08 25.15
CA VAL A 163 6.18 -13.59 25.78
C VAL A 163 6.05 -13.56 27.31
N PRO A 164 6.57 -14.57 28.02
CA PRO A 164 6.68 -14.52 29.48
C PRO A 164 7.42 -13.26 29.91
N TYR A 165 6.90 -12.58 30.93
CA TYR A 165 7.51 -11.38 31.47
C TYR A 165 7.44 -11.40 33.00
N GLY A 166 8.58 -11.14 33.64
CA GLY A 166 8.79 -11.42 35.07
C GLY A 166 8.67 -10.21 36.00
N ALA A 167 8.31 -9.04 35.48
CA ALA A 167 8.06 -7.84 36.28
C ALA A 167 6.77 -7.95 37.11
#